data_AF-A0A954MS68-F1
#
_entry.id   AF-A0A954MS68-F1
#
_cell.length_a   1.000
_cell.length_b   1.000
_cell.length_c   1.000
_cell.angle_alpha   90.00
_cell.angle_beta   90.00
_cell.angle_gamma   90.00
#
_symmetry.space_group_name_H-M   'P 1'
#
loop_
_entity.id
_entity.type
_entity.pdbx_description
1 polymer ?
#
loop_
_entity_poly.entity_id
_entity_poly.type
_entity_poly.pdbx_seq_one_letter_code
_entity_poly.pdbx_strand_id
1 'polypeptide(L)'
;MATRDELAEQVLALSQDDRAFLADLLDQSLAEENELPPAELAAAWTVEIDRRIASHEAGKSEAVDAETAMKEMREKLAEHRQRISQ
;
A
#
# COMPACT_ATOMS: atom_id res chain seq x y z
N MET A 1 -30.32 -2.11 -10.52
CA MET A 1 -28.89 -2.16 -10.16
C MET A 1 -28.83 -2.63 -8.73
N ALA A 2 -27.90 -3.53 -8.41
CA ALA A 2 -27.67 -3.93 -7.02
C ALA A 2 -27.13 -2.72 -6.23
N THR A 3 -27.55 -2.60 -4.98
CA THR A 3 -27.03 -1.62 -4.03
C THR A 3 -25.61 -2.00 -3.61
N ARG A 4 -24.88 -1.04 -3.04
CA ARG A 4 -23.54 -1.29 -2.49
C ARG A 4 -23.54 -2.44 -1.49
N ASP A 5 -24.52 -2.46 -0.60
CA ASP A 5 -24.57 -3.46 0.47
C ASP A 5 -24.94 -4.84 -0.09
N GLU A 6 -25.85 -4.92 -1.08
CA GLU A 6 -26.14 -6.17 -1.80
C GLU A 6 -24.91 -6.70 -2.57
N LEU A 7 -24.08 -5.83 -3.13
CA LEU A 7 -22.82 -6.22 -3.76
C LEU A 7 -21.79 -6.71 -2.74
N ALA A 8 -21.69 -6.05 -1.59
CA ALA A 8 -20.79 -6.46 -0.52
C ALA A 8 -21.16 -7.86 0.02
N GLU A 9 -22.45 -8.12 0.24
CA GLU A 9 -22.93 -9.45 0.65
C GLU A 9 -22.58 -10.52 -0.38
N GLN A 10 -22.77 -10.24 -1.67
CA GLN A 10 -22.45 -11.16 -2.76
C GLN A 10 -20.95 -11.47 -2.83
N VAL A 11 -20.10 -10.45 -2.72
CA VAL A 11 -18.63 -10.63 -2.75
C VAL A 11 -18.15 -11.41 -1.53
N LEU A 12 -18.70 -11.13 -0.34
CA LEU A 12 -18.32 -11.84 0.88
C LEU A 12 -18.71 -13.32 0.86
N ALA A 13 -19.75 -13.69 0.10
CA ALA A 13 -20.17 -15.08 -0.08
C ALA A 13 -19.24 -15.90 -1.01
N LEU A 14 -18.32 -15.26 -1.74
CA LEU A 14 -17.39 -15.95 -2.63
C LEU A 14 -16.28 -16.68 -1.87
N SER A 15 -15.54 -17.54 -2.60
CA SER A 15 -14.31 -18.14 -2.08
C SER A 15 -13.25 -17.08 -1.75
N GLN A 16 -12.27 -17.43 -0.92
CA GLN A 16 -11.19 -16.49 -0.60
C GLN A 16 -10.41 -16.05 -1.84
N ASP A 17 -10.17 -16.95 -2.78
CA ASP A 17 -9.40 -16.68 -3.99
C ASP A 17 -10.18 -15.75 -4.93
N ASP A 18 -11.49 -15.98 -5.11
CA ASP A 18 -12.34 -15.11 -5.92
C ASP A 18 -12.48 -13.70 -5.30
N ARG A 19 -12.55 -13.61 -3.97
CA ARG A 19 -12.53 -12.32 -3.27
C ARG A 19 -11.22 -11.58 -3.50
N ALA A 20 -10.08 -12.28 -3.41
CA ALA A 20 -8.77 -11.68 -3.66
C ALA A 20 -8.64 -11.18 -5.11
N PHE A 21 -9.13 -11.97 -6.07
CA PHE A 21 -9.18 -11.58 -7.48
C PHE A 21 -10.04 -10.32 -7.70
N LEU A 22 -11.25 -10.28 -7.14
CA LEU A 22 -12.12 -9.10 -7.27
C LEU A 22 -11.56 -7.86 -6.58
N ALA A 23 -10.90 -8.03 -5.42
CA ALA A 23 -10.24 -6.94 -4.74
C ALA A 23 -9.13 -6.32 -5.60
N ASP A 24 -8.29 -7.15 -6.22
CA ASP A 24 -7.23 -6.72 -7.14
C ASP A 24 -7.80 -5.98 -8.36
N LEU A 25 -8.87 -6.51 -8.97
CA LEU A 25 -9.52 -5.87 -10.12
C LEU A 25 -10.11 -4.50 -9.77
N LEU A 26 -10.74 -4.37 -8.60
CA LEU A 26 -11.30 -3.11 -8.12
C LEU A 26 -10.18 -2.10 -7.81
N ASP A 27 -9.08 -2.54 -7.22
CA ASP A 27 -7.92 -1.68 -6.93
C ASP A 27 -7.30 -1.13 -8.23
N GLN A 28 -7.11 -2.00 -9.24
CA GLN A 28 -6.61 -1.61 -10.56
C GLN A 28 -7.53 -0.58 -11.24
N SER A 29 -8.86 -0.74 -11.13
CA SER A 29 -9.80 0.23 -11.72
C SER A 29 -9.68 1.63 -11.11
N LEU A 30 -9.24 1.72 -9.85
CA LEU A 30 -9.03 3.00 -9.15
C LEU A 30 -7.66 3.62 -9.47
N ALA A 31 -6.66 2.77 -9.71
CA ALA A 31 -5.30 3.18 -10.09
C ALA A 31 -5.28 3.88 -11.46
N GLU A 32 -6.05 3.39 -12.43
CA GLU A 32 -6.12 3.97 -13.79
C GLU A 32 -6.62 5.43 -13.81
N GLU A 33 -7.38 5.87 -12.80
CA GLU A 33 -7.95 7.22 -12.76
C GLU A 33 -7.01 8.29 -12.17
N ASN A 34 -5.98 7.91 -11.39
CA ASN A 34 -5.23 8.87 -10.56
C ASN A 34 -3.70 8.72 -10.55
N GLU A 35 -3.12 7.88 -11.42
CA GLU A 35 -1.67 7.67 -11.43
C GLU A 35 -0.94 8.50 -12.49
N LEU A 36 0.23 9.02 -12.10
CA LEU A 36 1.21 9.54 -13.05
C LEU A 36 1.61 8.41 -14.01
N PRO A 37 1.84 8.69 -15.30
CA PRO A 37 2.44 7.72 -16.21
C PRO A 37 3.70 7.10 -15.58
N PRO A 38 3.99 5.80 -15.79
CA PRO A 38 5.10 5.12 -15.11
C PRO A 38 6.46 5.85 -15.20
N ALA A 39 6.72 6.53 -16.33
CA ALA A 39 7.93 7.33 -16.51
C ALA A 39 7.96 8.59 -15.62
N GLU A 40 6.83 9.26 -15.44
CA GLU A 40 6.71 10.44 -14.58
C GLU A 40 6.78 10.05 -13.11
N LEU A 41 6.15 8.93 -12.73
CA LEU A 41 6.26 8.36 -11.39
C LEU A 41 7.72 8.01 -11.06
N ALA A 42 8.42 7.32 -11.96
CA ALA A 42 9.83 6.98 -11.79
C ALA A 42 10.70 8.23 -11.61
N ALA A 43 10.51 9.26 -12.44
CA ALA A 43 11.24 10.50 -12.33
C ALA A 43 11.01 11.22 -10.99
N ALA A 44 9.75 11.27 -10.52
CA ALA A 44 9.41 11.86 -9.23
C ALA A 44 10.08 11.11 -8.06
N TRP A 45 10.09 9.77 -8.12
CA TRP A 45 10.77 8.95 -7.12
C TRP A 45 12.29 9.09 -7.15
N THR A 46 12.91 9.22 -8.33
CA THR A 46 14.36 9.48 -8.43
C THR A 46 14.74 10.77 -7.70
N VAL A 47 14.02 11.86 -7.95
CA VAL A 47 14.26 13.15 -7.27
C VAL A 47 14.13 13.02 -5.76
N GLU A 48 13.13 12.29 -5.28
CA GLU A 48 12.92 12.09 -3.84
C GLU A 48 14.00 11.21 -3.21
N ILE A 49 14.46 10.17 -3.90
CA ILE A 49 15.55 9.31 -3.43
C ILE A 49 16.84 10.12 -3.29
N ASP A 50 17.20 10.91 -4.30
CA ASP A 50 18.39 11.76 -4.27
C ASP A 50 18.33 12.77 -3.12
N ARG A 51 17.15 13.37 -2.90
CA ARG A 51 16.93 14.28 -1.76
C ARG A 51 17.14 13.58 -0.41
N ARG A 52 16.65 12.34 -0.26
CA ARG A 52 16.81 11.57 1.00
C ARG A 52 18.25 11.13 1.23
N ILE A 53 18.96 10.73 0.18
CA ILE A 53 20.39 10.40 0.26
C ILE A 53 21.17 11.64 0.73
N ALA A 54 20.98 12.79 0.07
CA ALA A 54 21.65 14.03 0.46
C ALA A 54 21.33 14.48 1.90
N SER A 55 20.08 14.27 2.34
CA SER A 55 19.68 14.54 3.73
C SER A 55 20.42 13.63 4.71
N HIS A 56 20.54 12.34 4.40
CA HIS A 56 21.25 11.37 5.23
C HIS A 56 22.76 11.66 5.28
N GLU A 57 23.39 11.92 4.13
CA GLU A 57 24.81 12.29 4.05
C GLU A 57 25.13 13.57 4.80
N ALA A 58 24.19 14.53 4.83
CA ALA A 58 24.31 15.76 5.61
C ALA A 58 24.00 15.57 7.12
N GLY A 59 23.72 14.35 7.58
CA GLY A 59 23.40 14.03 8.97
C GLY A 59 22.04 14.58 9.44
N LYS A 60 21.13 14.92 8.52
CA LYS A 60 19.81 15.48 8.82
C LYS A 60 18.75 14.40 9.04
N SER A 61 19.09 13.14 8.83
CA SER A 61 18.23 11.99 9.08
C SER A 61 19.07 10.83 9.57
N GLU A 62 18.54 10.08 10.54
CA GLU A 62 19.14 8.85 11.04
C GLU A 62 18.59 7.67 10.26
N ALA A 63 19.49 6.77 9.83
CA ALA A 63 19.10 5.47 9.30
C ALA A 63 19.10 4.44 10.42
N VAL A 64 18.15 3.52 10.35
CA VAL A 64 18.13 2.30 11.17
C VAL A 64 18.52 1.11 10.31
N ASP A 65 19.01 0.07 10.96
CA ASP A 65 19.29 -1.20 10.29
C ASP A 65 18.02 -1.75 9.59
N ALA A 66 18.22 -2.33 8.40
CA ALA A 66 17.12 -2.78 7.55
C ALA A 66 16.30 -3.91 8.20
N GLU A 67 16.94 -4.84 8.91
CA GLU A 67 16.23 -5.91 9.60
C GLU A 67 15.39 -5.36 10.74
N THR A 68 15.94 -4.37 11.45
CA THR A 68 15.21 -3.63 12.50
C THR A 68 13.99 -2.92 11.94
N ALA A 69 14.15 -2.16 10.85
CA ALA A 69 13.03 -1.47 10.19
C ALA A 69 11.93 -2.45 9.75
N MET A 70 12.32 -3.57 9.14
CA MET A 70 11.38 -4.59 8.67
C MET A 70 10.65 -5.30 9.82
N LYS A 71 11.35 -5.53 10.94
CA LYS A 71 10.74 -6.09 12.15
C LYS A 71 9.68 -5.15 12.71
N GLU A 72 10.02 -3.88 12.94
CA GLU A 72 9.08 -2.89 13.48
C GLU A 72 7.87 -2.68 12.56
N MET A 73 8.07 -2.67 11.24
CA MET A 73 6.98 -2.58 10.27
C MET A 73 6.00 -3.75 10.41
N ARG A 74 6.51 -4.99 10.50
CA ARG A 74 5.67 -6.18 10.67
C ARG A 74 4.88 -6.16 11.98
N GLU A 75 5.51 -5.71 13.07
CA GLU A 75 4.87 -5.54 14.37
C GLU A 75 3.70 -4.53 14.29
N LYS A 76 3.95 -3.34 13.73
CA LYS A 76 2.91 -2.32 13.53
C LYS A 76 1.76 -2.81 12.65
N LEU A 77 2.04 -3.56 11.59
CA LEU A 77 1.01 -4.16 10.74
C LEU A 77 0.19 -5.22 11.48
N ALA A 78 0.82 -6.01 12.35
CA ALA A 78 0.11 -7.00 13.17
C ALA A 78 -0.83 -6.31 14.19
N GLU A 79 -0.34 -5.28 14.88
CA GLU A 79 -1.14 -4.45 15.80
C GLU A 79 -2.34 -3.82 15.09
N HIS A 80 -2.12 -3.28 13.89
CA HIS A 80 -3.19 -2.68 13.10
C HIS A 80 -4.29 -3.69 12.74
N ARG A 81 -3.92 -4.91 12.34
CA ARG A 81 -4.88 -5.99 12.06
C ARG A 81 -5.67 -6.39 13.30
N GLN A 82 -5.02 -6.49 14.45
CA GLN A 82 -5.69 -6.82 15.71
C GLN A 82 -6.71 -5.76 16.13
N ARG A 83 -6.43 -4.48 15.84
CA ARG A 83 -7.34 -3.36 16.13
C ARG A 83 -8.57 -3.32 15.21
N ILE A 84 -8.45 -3.75 13.96
CA ILE A 84 -9.59 -3.84 13.03
C ILE A 84 -10.48 -5.05 13.34
N SER A 85 -9.93 -6.08 13.98
CA SER A 85 -10.64 -7.31 14.33
C SER A 85 -11.39 -7.26 15.67
N GLN A 86 -11.33 -6.13 16.40
CA GLN A 86 -12.05 -5.88 17.66
C GLN A 86 -13.23 -4.93 17.41
#